data_AF-A0A938ECV2-F1
#
_entry.id   AF-A0A938ECV2-F1
#
_cell.length_a   1.000
_cell.length_b   1.000
_cell.length_c   1.000
_cell.angle_alpha   90.00
_cell.angle_beta   90.00
_cell.angle_gamma   90.00
#
_symmetry.space_group_name_H-M   'P 1'
#
loop_
_entity.id
_entity.type
_entity.pdbx_description
1 polymer ?
#
loop_
_entity_poly.entity_id
_entity_poly.type
_entity_poly.pdbx_seq_one_letter_code
_entity_poly.pdbx_strand_id
1 'polypeptide(L)'
;MSGVSPTTDPRSYGWLEPLSDEEAGRIVFSPAGEMLDDGDWYLDATSPKRGPVLALEGEFVPRQGMYIRRSKSGEELWGRLTLAAAGKL
;
A
#
# COMPACT_ATOMS: atom_id res chain seq x y z
N MET A 1 -43.20 8.58 -3.26
CA MET A 1 -41.93 8.64 -2.52
C MET A 1 -40.99 7.65 -3.18
N SER A 2 -40.06 8.11 -4.01
CA SER A 2 -39.13 7.23 -4.71
C SER A 2 -37.76 7.40 -4.06
N GLY A 3 -37.36 6.41 -3.25
CA GLY A 3 -36.03 6.31 -2.69
C GLY A 3 -35.05 5.89 -3.79
N VAL A 4 -34.14 6.80 -4.14
CA VAL A 4 -33.02 6.50 -5.03
C VAL A 4 -31.94 5.84 -4.17
N SER A 5 -31.68 4.56 -4.39
CA SER A 5 -30.49 3.89 -3.87
C SER A 5 -29.24 4.61 -4.39
N PRO A 6 -28.21 4.88 -3.57
CA PRO A 6 -26.97 5.44 -4.06
C PRO A 6 -26.35 4.41 -4.99
N THR A 7 -26.45 4.68 -6.29
CA THR A 7 -25.72 3.95 -7.31
C THR A 7 -24.27 4.38 -7.10
N THR A 8 -23.45 3.51 -6.50
CA THR A 8 -22.00 3.68 -6.43
C THR A 8 -21.51 3.81 -7.86
N ASP A 9 -21.22 5.04 -8.28
CA ASP A 9 -20.75 5.34 -9.62
C ASP A 9 -19.35 4.74 -9.79
N PRO A 10 -19.16 3.74 -10.68
CA PRO A 10 -17.85 3.16 -10.93
C PRO A 10 -16.89 4.13 -11.65
N ARG A 11 -17.30 5.38 -11.92
CA ARG A 11 -16.49 6.44 -12.54
C ARG A 11 -15.97 7.52 -11.57
N SER A 12 -16.20 7.39 -10.26
CA SER A 12 -15.44 8.16 -9.25
C SER A 12 -14.00 7.64 -9.12
N TYR A 13 -13.28 7.48 -10.23
CA TYR A 13 -11.82 7.45 -10.22
C TYR A 13 -11.36 8.91 -10.20
N GLY A 14 -11.68 9.60 -9.10
CA GLY A 14 -10.99 10.83 -8.76
C GLY A 14 -9.52 10.47 -8.62
N TRP A 15 -8.65 11.24 -9.27
CA TRP A 15 -7.25 11.38 -8.90
C TRP A 15 -7.15 11.20 -7.39
N LEU A 16 -6.63 10.07 -6.92
CA LEU A 16 -6.53 9.84 -5.48
C LEU A 16 -5.75 11.03 -4.93
N GLU A 17 -6.36 11.76 -3.99
CA GLU A 17 -5.70 12.90 -3.40
C GLU A 17 -4.31 12.46 -2.91
N PRO A 18 -3.30 13.34 -2.91
CA PRO A 18 -2.04 13.02 -2.25
C PRO A 18 -2.29 12.53 -0.82
N LEU A 19 -1.42 11.66 -0.30
CA LEU A 19 -1.48 11.31 1.11
C LEU A 19 -1.30 12.59 1.93
N SER A 20 -2.14 12.76 2.96
CA SER A 20 -1.91 13.81 3.95
C SER A 20 -0.63 13.53 4.75
N ASP A 21 -0.06 14.55 5.38
CA ASP A 21 1.15 14.40 6.22
C ASP A 21 0.91 13.40 7.36
N GLU A 22 -0.31 13.37 7.91
CA GLU A 22 -0.70 12.41 8.95
C GLU A 22 -0.67 10.97 8.41
N GLU A 23 -1.19 10.75 7.22
CA GLU A 23 -1.17 9.43 6.57
C GLU A 23 0.24 8.99 6.20
N ALA A 24 1.03 9.91 5.64
CA ALA A 24 2.43 9.66 5.32
C ALA A 24 3.23 9.31 6.58
N GLY A 25 2.96 9.97 7.71
CA GLY A 25 3.59 9.69 9.00
C GLY A 25 3.21 8.34 9.61
N ARG A 26 2.11 7.72 9.18
CA ARG A 26 1.69 6.38 9.62
C ARG A 26 2.35 5.25 8.81
N ILE A 27 3.03 5.55 7.71
CA ILE A 27 3.70 4.55 6.89
C ILE A 27 4.90 3.97 7.66
N VAL A 28 4.85 2.67 7.92
CA VAL A 28 5.98 1.95 8.50
C VAL A 28 6.84 1.37 7.39
N PHE A 29 8.05 1.90 7.31
CA PHE A 29 9.06 1.44 6.36
C PHE A 29 9.96 0.38 6.99
N SER A 30 10.21 -0.67 6.23
CA SER A 30 11.23 -1.67 6.50
C SER A 30 12.47 -1.41 5.66
N PRO A 31 13.61 -0.97 6.25
CA PRO A 31 14.83 -0.69 5.52
C PRO A 31 15.55 -1.95 5.04
N ALA A 32 16.49 -1.75 4.13
CA ALA A 32 17.39 -2.78 3.61
C ALA A 32 18.03 -3.63 4.73
N GLY A 33 18.00 -4.95 4.57
CA GLY A 33 18.56 -5.90 5.52
C GLY A 33 17.67 -6.20 6.73
N GLU A 34 16.50 -5.57 6.88
CA GLU A 34 15.52 -5.99 7.88
C GLU A 34 14.91 -7.35 7.49
N MET A 35 14.72 -8.24 8.47
CA MET A 35 14.00 -9.49 8.29
C MET A 35 12.50 -9.19 8.15
N LEU A 36 11.87 -9.81 7.15
CA LEU A 36 10.44 -9.65 6.93
C LEU A 36 9.65 -10.55 7.88
N ASP A 37 8.53 -10.03 8.39
CA ASP A 37 7.56 -10.83 9.14
C ASP A 37 6.93 -11.89 8.21
N ASP A 38 7.06 -13.17 8.58
CA ASP A 38 6.50 -14.30 7.83
C ASP A 38 4.97 -14.15 7.66
N GLY A 39 4.49 -14.35 6.44
CA GLY A 39 3.08 -14.26 6.08
C GLY A 39 2.52 -12.84 5.96
N ASP A 40 3.33 -11.79 6.15
CA ASP A 40 2.89 -10.42 5.92
C ASP A 40 3.10 -9.98 4.46
N TRP A 41 2.32 -8.98 4.04
CA TRP A 41 2.43 -8.38 2.72
C TRP A 41 3.26 -7.11 2.76
N TYR A 42 4.02 -6.88 1.70
CA TYR A 42 4.90 -5.73 1.57
C TYR A 42 4.77 -5.07 0.21
N LEU A 43 4.94 -3.75 0.17
CA LEU A 43 5.09 -3.00 -1.07
C LEU A 43 6.53 -2.51 -1.20
N ASP A 44 7.18 -2.79 -2.32
CA ASP A 44 8.52 -2.26 -2.60
C ASP A 44 8.42 -0.78 -3.01
N ALA A 45 8.75 0.13 -2.11
CA ALA A 45 8.71 1.57 -2.36
C ALA A 45 9.76 2.03 -3.40
N THR A 46 10.80 1.22 -3.64
CA THR A 46 11.84 1.50 -4.64
C THR A 46 11.48 0.99 -6.03
N SER A 47 10.60 -0.01 -6.10
CA SER A 47 10.09 -0.57 -7.35
C SER A 47 8.58 -0.86 -7.26
N PRO A 48 7.73 0.17 -7.10
CA PRO A 48 6.31 0.02 -6.77
C PRO A 48 5.50 -0.74 -7.84
N LYS A 49 5.96 -0.70 -9.11
CA LYS A 49 5.34 -1.44 -10.23
C LYS A 49 5.32 -2.96 -10.05
N ARG A 50 6.12 -3.51 -9.14
CA ARG A 50 6.09 -4.95 -8.79
C ARG A 50 4.81 -5.34 -8.07
N GLY A 51 4.09 -4.37 -7.50
CA GLY A 51 2.93 -4.60 -6.67
C GLY A 51 3.28 -5.23 -5.32
N PRO A 52 2.25 -5.60 -4.54
CA PRO A 52 2.44 -6.28 -3.26
C PRO A 52 3.11 -7.64 -3.40
N VAL A 53 3.99 -7.96 -2.46
CA VAL A 53 4.66 -9.26 -2.33
C VAL A 53 4.36 -9.85 -0.95
N LEU A 54 4.09 -11.15 -0.90
CA LEU A 54 3.97 -11.91 0.35
C LEU A 54 5.37 -12.30 0.81
N ALA A 55 5.71 -11.99 2.05
CA ALA A 55 6.96 -12.43 2.67
C ALA A 55 6.86 -13.88 3.12
N LEU A 56 7.94 -14.63 2.87
CA LEU A 56 8.13 -15.98 3.35
C LEU A 56 9.13 -16.01 4.52
N GLU A 57 9.08 -17.09 5.30
CA GLU A 57 10.00 -17.32 6.41
C GLU A 57 11.47 -17.12 6.01
N GLY A 58 12.18 -16.28 6.78
CA GLY A 58 13.61 -16.03 6.60
C GLY A 58 13.96 -15.08 5.46
N GLU A 59 12.99 -14.42 4.84
CA GLU A 59 13.25 -13.38 3.84
C GLU A 59 13.68 -12.05 4.48
N PHE A 60 14.45 -11.28 3.72
CA PHE A 60 14.97 -9.97 4.13
C PHE A 60 14.68 -8.93 3.06
N VAL A 61 14.55 -7.67 3.47
CA VAL A 61 14.52 -6.54 2.53
C VAL A 61 15.84 -6.52 1.74
N PRO A 62 15.81 -6.43 0.39
CA PRO A 62 17.02 -6.37 -0.42
C PRO A 62 17.94 -5.20 -0.03
N ARG A 63 19.25 -5.31 -0.32
CA ARG A 63 20.28 -4.32 0.10
C ARG A 63 20.03 -2.87 -0.35
N GLN A 64 19.23 -2.66 -1.38
CA GLN A 64 18.84 -1.33 -1.88
C GLN A 64 17.32 -1.11 -1.79
N GLY A 65 16.60 -2.01 -1.13
CA GLY A 65 15.16 -1.98 -1.00
C GLY A 65 14.70 -1.12 0.17
N MET A 66 13.46 -0.65 0.04
CA MET A 66 12.70 -0.02 1.11
C MET A 66 11.28 -0.55 0.98
N TYR A 67 10.81 -1.32 1.95
CA TYR A 67 9.49 -1.95 1.88
C TYR A 67 8.51 -1.23 2.80
N ILE A 68 7.23 -1.21 2.43
CA ILE A 68 6.14 -0.73 3.29
C ILE A 68 5.37 -1.94 3.80
N ARG A 69 5.21 -2.05 5.12
CA ARG A 69 4.59 -3.21 5.78
C ARG A 69 3.06 -3.10 5.81
N ARG A 70 2.35 -4.12 5.31
CA ARG A 70 0.87 -4.15 5.29
C ARG A 70 0.27 -4.27 6.67
N SER A 71 0.75 -5.17 7.54
CA SER A 71 0.18 -5.33 8.89
C SER A 71 0.26 -4.08 9.78
N LYS A 72 1.11 -3.12 9.42
CA LYS A 72 1.27 -1.83 10.11
C LYS A 72 0.58 -0.68 9.40
N SER A 73 0.08 -0.92 8.19
CA SER A 73 -0.71 0.01 7.42
C SER A 73 -2.19 -0.36 7.61
N GLY A 74 -3.01 0.57 8.09
CA GLY A 74 -4.47 0.35 8.11
C GLY A 74 -4.99 0.00 6.71
N GLU A 75 -6.10 -0.74 6.61
CA GLU A 75 -6.61 -1.25 5.32
C GLU A 75 -6.82 -0.14 4.28
N GLU A 76 -7.33 1.01 4.71
CA GLU A 76 -7.55 2.18 3.84
C GLU A 76 -6.24 2.72 3.26
N LEU A 77 -5.24 2.95 4.11
CA LEU A 77 -3.91 3.44 3.68
C LEU A 77 -3.24 2.42 2.75
N TRP A 78 -3.33 1.13 3.09
CA TRP A 78 -2.81 0.06 2.23
C TRP A 78 -3.47 0.04 0.84
N GLY A 79 -4.80 0.20 0.78
CA GLY A 79 -5.53 0.32 -0.47
C GLY A 79 -5.03 1.48 -1.33
N ARG A 80 -4.82 2.66 -0.73
CA ARG A 80 -4.27 3.83 -1.43
C ARG A 80 -2.85 3.59 -1.95
N LEU A 81 -1.97 3.03 -1.12
CA LEU A 81 -0.58 2.74 -1.49
C LEU A 81 -0.48 1.75 -2.65
N THR A 82 -1.34 0.72 -2.67
CA THR A 82 -1.34 -0.28 -3.74
C THR A 82 -1.91 0.26 -5.06
N LEU A 83 -2.94 1.11 -5.00
CA LEU A 83 -3.45 1.83 -6.18
C LEU A 83 -2.39 2.77 -6.73
N ALA A 84 -1.69 3.51 -5.86
CA ALA A 84 -0.57 4.36 -6.23
C ALA A 84 0.54 3.58 -6.95
N ALA A 85 0.93 2.44 -6.39
CA ALA A 85 1.99 1.61 -6.93
C ALA A 85 1.66 0.97 -8.28
N ALA A 86 0.37 0.69 -8.53
CA ALA A 86 -0.11 0.18 -9.81
C ALA A 86 -0.09 1.20 -10.96
N GLY A 87 0.36 2.45 -10.70
CA GLY A 87 0.36 3.51 -11.71
C GLY A 87 -1.04 3.96 -12.10
N LYS A 88 -2.03 3.78 -11.20
CA LYS A 88 -3.40 4.25 -11.35
C LYS A 88 -3.61 5.62 -10.69
N LEU A 89 -2.54 6.44 -10.67
CA LEU A 89 -2.51 7.84 -10.26
C LEU A 89 -2.42 8.75 -11.46
#